data_AF-A0A2N9NI49-F1
#
_entry.id   AF-A0A2N9NI49-F1
#
_cell.length_a   1.000
_cell.length_b   1.000
_cell.length_c   1.000
_cell.angle_alpha   90.00
_cell.angle_beta   90.00
_cell.angle_gamma   90.00
#
_symmetry.space_group_name_H-M   'P 1'
#
loop_
_entity.id
_entity.type
_entity.pdbx_description
1 polymer ?
#
loop_
_entity_poly.entity_id
_entity_poly.type
_entity_poly.pdbx_seq_one_letter_code
_entity_poly.pdbx_strand_id
1 'polypeptide(L)'
;MDRNAALKLRSLAGRIVFEEGFTINADKTRLMGQGNRQIVTGVVVNQTLGLSRQERRRLRAMAHRLSHQPQGQRASALRPKLEGKVAYLSMLNAQQAARLKLPAA
;
A
#
# COMPACT_ATOMS: atom_id res chain seq x y z
N MET A 1 -11.54 16.43 -8.02
CA MET A 1 -12.95 16.23 -7.64
C MET A 1 -13.42 17.46 -6.89
N ASP A 2 -14.57 18.01 -7.26
CA ASP A 2 -15.21 19.09 -6.49
C ASP A 2 -15.57 18.58 -5.08
N ARG A 3 -15.24 19.36 -4.06
CA ARG A 3 -15.49 19.01 -2.65
C ARG A 3 -16.99 18.92 -2.35
N ASN A 4 -17.80 19.74 -3.02
CA ASN A 4 -19.25 19.71 -2.85
C ASN A 4 -19.84 18.42 -3.45
N ALA A 5 -19.38 18.00 -4.63
CA ALA A 5 -19.75 16.71 -5.20
C ALA A 5 -19.40 15.52 -4.26
N ALA A 6 -18.22 15.55 -3.63
CA ALA A 6 -17.82 14.51 -2.67
C ALA A 6 -18.71 14.47 -1.41
N LEU A 7 -19.13 15.64 -0.91
CA LEU A 7 -20.06 15.74 0.22
C LEU A 7 -21.45 15.19 -0.13
N LYS A 8 -21.96 15.51 -1.34
CA LYS A 8 -23.23 14.96 -1.84
C LYS A 8 -23.17 13.43 -1.94
N LEU A 9 -22.10 12.89 -2.53
CA LEU A 9 -21.89 11.44 -2.63
C LEU A 9 -21.85 10.78 -1.25
N ARG A 10 -21.13 11.38 -0.29
CA ARG A 10 -21.06 10.86 1.09
C ARG A 10 -22.44 10.81 1.74
N SER A 11 -23.26 11.85 1.54
CA SER A 11 -24.62 11.89 2.10
C SER A 11 -25.52 10.82 1.47
N LEU A 12 -25.45 10.65 0.15
CA LEU A 12 -26.23 9.64 -0.56
C LEU A 12 -25.83 8.22 -0.13
N ALA A 13 -24.53 7.93 -0.12
CA ALA A 13 -24.00 6.65 0.34
C ALA A 13 -24.38 6.38 1.80
N GLY A 14 -24.32 7.40 2.66
CA GLY A 14 -24.74 7.28 4.06
C GLY A 14 -26.21 6.92 4.23
N ARG A 15 -27.09 7.48 3.40
CA ARG A 15 -28.51 7.13 3.40
C ARG A 15 -28.72 5.67 2.99
N ILE A 16 -28.08 5.23 1.89
CA ILE A 16 -28.19 3.84 1.41
C ILE A 16 -27.69 2.87 2.49
N VAL A 17 -26.53 3.13 3.10
CA VAL A 17 -25.99 2.29 4.17
C VAL A 17 -26.96 2.15 5.34
N PHE A 18 -27.65 3.24 5.72
CA PHE A 18 -28.66 3.22 6.77
C PHE A 18 -29.93 2.45 6.36
N GLU A 19 -30.43 2.66 5.13
CA GLU A 19 -31.60 1.95 4.59
C GLU A 19 -31.36 0.43 4.53
N GLU A 20 -30.12 0.00 4.29
CA GLU A 20 -29.69 -1.41 4.33
C GLU A 20 -29.46 -1.95 5.76
N GLY A 21 -29.73 -1.15 6.81
CA GLY A 21 -29.61 -1.56 8.21
C GLY A 21 -28.20 -1.52 8.79
N PHE A 22 -27.25 -0.85 8.13
CA PHE A 22 -25.88 -0.69 8.60
C PHE A 22 -25.62 0.70 9.19
N THR A 23 -24.59 0.80 10.04
CA THR A 23 -24.16 2.08 10.64
C THR A 23 -22.75 2.43 10.20
N ILE A 24 -22.56 3.68 9.74
CA ILE A 24 -21.24 4.21 9.38
C ILE A 24 -20.42 4.49 10.65
N ASN A 25 -19.18 4.01 10.68
CA ASN A 25 -18.21 4.40 11.71
C ASN A 25 -17.61 5.78 11.38
N ALA A 26 -17.96 6.80 12.17
CA ALA A 26 -17.54 8.19 11.95
C ALA A 26 -16.02 8.39 12.05
N ASP A 27 -15.35 7.70 12.99
CA ASP A 27 -13.91 7.84 13.20
C ASP A 27 -13.08 7.38 11.99
N LYS A 28 -13.56 6.32 11.34
CA LYS A 28 -12.97 5.70 10.15
C LYS A 28 -13.42 6.37 8.84
N THR A 29 -14.43 7.25 8.86
CA THR A 29 -15.01 7.85 7.65
C THR A 29 -14.54 9.28 7.47
N ARG A 30 -13.68 9.52 6.47
CA ARG A 30 -13.09 10.84 6.22
C ARG A 30 -13.00 11.14 4.73
N LEU A 31 -13.21 12.42 4.36
CA LEU A 31 -12.89 12.90 3.01
C LEU A 31 -11.42 13.33 2.96
N MET A 32 -10.61 12.58 2.23
CA MET A 32 -9.16 12.81 2.14
C MET A 32 -8.81 13.61 0.88
N GLY A 33 -8.23 14.79 1.05
CA GLY A 33 -7.68 15.57 -0.07
C GLY A 33 -6.40 14.98 -0.67
N GLN A 34 -6.02 15.44 -1.86
CA GLN A 34 -4.86 14.95 -2.63
C GLN A 34 -3.50 15.07 -1.92
N GLY A 35 -3.34 16.06 -1.03
CA GLY A 35 -2.12 16.26 -0.25
C GLY A 35 -1.94 15.26 0.90
N ASN A 36 -3.01 14.55 1.28
CA ASN A 36 -2.95 13.51 2.30
C ASN A 36 -2.71 12.16 1.65
N ARG A 37 -1.93 11.29 2.30
CA ARG A 37 -1.71 9.92 1.83
C ARG A 37 -3.01 9.11 1.87
N GLN A 38 -3.53 8.75 0.71
CA GLN A 38 -4.71 7.90 0.53
C GLN A 38 -4.25 6.44 0.37
N ILE A 39 -4.83 5.55 1.18
CA ILE A 39 -4.50 4.12 1.17
C ILE A 39 -5.78 3.31 1.00
N VAL A 40 -5.77 2.36 0.07
CA VAL A 40 -6.81 1.34 -0.10
C VAL A 40 -6.13 -0.01 0.05
N THR A 41 -6.61 -0.84 0.98
CA THR A 41 -6.07 -2.19 1.25
C THR A 41 -4.53 -2.26 1.35
N GLY A 42 -3.90 -1.23 1.96
CA GLY A 42 -2.44 -1.14 2.10
C GLY A 42 -1.69 -0.54 0.91
N VAL A 43 -2.36 -0.25 -0.21
CA VAL A 43 -1.82 0.36 -1.43
C VAL A 43 -2.01 1.87 -1.40
N VAL A 44 -0.96 2.62 -1.71
CA VAL A 44 -1.06 4.07 -1.90
C VAL A 44 -1.69 4.34 -3.27
N VAL A 45 -2.72 5.17 -3.31
CA VAL A 45 -3.53 5.40 -4.53
C VAL A 45 -3.55 6.84 -5.05
N ASN A 46 -2.86 7.78 -4.39
CA ASN A 46 -2.96 9.22 -4.67
C ASN A 46 -2.82 9.63 -6.15
N GLN A 47 -1.87 9.04 -6.87
CA GLN A 47 -1.56 9.37 -8.27
C GLN A 47 -1.15 8.12 -9.04
N THR A 48 -0.18 7.40 -8.48
CA THR A 48 0.27 6.11 -8.98
C THR A 48 0.10 5.07 -7.89
N LEU A 49 -0.41 3.88 -8.26
CA LEU A 49 -0.43 2.73 -7.36
C LEU A 49 0.97 2.41 -6.86
N GLY A 50 1.09 1.93 -5.63
CA GLY A 50 2.36 1.46 -5.09
C GLY A 50 2.38 1.33 -3.58
N LEU A 51 3.58 1.09 -3.06
CA LEU A 51 3.80 0.94 -1.63
C LEU A 51 4.25 2.25 -0.97
N SER A 52 3.93 2.37 0.32
CA SER A 52 4.39 3.50 1.13
C SER A 52 5.92 3.61 1.13
N ARG A 53 6.45 4.82 1.37
CA ARG A 53 7.90 5.05 1.51
C ARG A 53 8.51 4.15 2.59
N GLN A 54 7.78 3.89 3.67
CA GLN A 54 8.22 3.03 4.78
C GLN A 54 8.33 1.56 4.33
N GLU A 55 7.33 1.04 3.62
CA GLU A 55 7.39 -0.33 3.08
C GLU A 55 8.53 -0.48 2.08
N ARG A 56 8.70 0.46 1.14
CA ARG A 56 9.83 0.43 0.20
C ARG A 56 11.19 0.50 0.90
N ARG A 57 11.29 1.25 2.01
CA ARG A 57 12.51 1.27 2.85
C ARG A 57 12.76 -0.08 3.51
N ARG A 58 11.72 -0.76 4.01
CA ARG A 58 11.83 -2.12 4.55
C ARG A 58 12.31 -3.11 3.49
N LEU A 59 11.78 -3.06 2.27
CA LEU A 59 12.23 -3.91 1.16
C LEU A 59 13.71 -3.72 0.85
N ARG A 60 14.17 -2.46 0.75
CA ARG A 60 15.61 -2.18 0.56
C ARG A 60 16.47 -2.73 1.69
N ALA A 61 16.03 -2.61 2.94
CA ALA A 61 16.77 -3.16 4.08
C ALA A 61 16.82 -4.69 4.06
N MET A 62 15.73 -5.36 3.67
CA MET A 62 15.70 -6.82 3.50
C MET A 62 16.67 -7.27 2.40
N ALA A 63 16.65 -6.60 1.24
CA ALA A 63 17.55 -6.89 0.14
C ALA A 63 19.03 -6.67 0.52
N HIS A 64 19.33 -5.54 1.17
CA HIS A 64 20.67 -5.24 1.70
C HIS A 64 21.15 -6.28 2.71
N ARG A 65 20.27 -6.74 3.59
CA ARG A 65 20.64 -7.78 4.56
C ARG A 65 21.03 -9.09 3.86
N LEU A 66 20.25 -9.49 2.86
CA LEU A 66 20.53 -10.69 2.07
C LEU A 66 21.81 -10.56 1.22
N SER A 67 22.17 -9.35 0.76
CA SER A 67 23.43 -9.16 0.04
C SER A 67 24.66 -9.31 0.92
N HIS A 68 24.55 -9.02 2.22
CA HIS A 68 25.66 -9.21 3.19
C HIS A 68 25.67 -10.60 3.85
N GLN A 69 24.50 -11.20 4.04
CA GLN A 69 24.34 -12.51 4.68
C GLN A 69 23.37 -13.36 3.85
N PRO A 70 23.83 -13.95 2.73
CA PRO A 70 22.96 -14.65 1.79
C PRO A 70 22.51 -16.03 2.28
N GLN A 71 23.17 -16.59 3.31
CA GLN A 71 22.95 -17.96 3.78
C GLN A 71 22.62 -18.01 5.28
N GLY A 72 22.18 -19.20 5.71
CA GLY A 72 21.75 -19.47 7.09
C GLY A 72 20.25 -19.30 7.30
N GLN A 73 19.76 -19.82 8.42
CA GLN A 73 18.33 -19.94 8.72
C GLN A 73 17.56 -18.62 8.57
N ARG A 74 18.17 -17.50 8.98
CA ARG A 74 17.57 -16.16 8.84
C ARG A 74 17.45 -15.71 7.38
N ALA A 75 18.44 -16.01 6.54
CA ALA A 75 18.40 -15.70 5.12
C ALA A 75 17.34 -16.54 4.40
N SER A 76 17.28 -17.85 4.71
CA SER A 76 16.27 -18.78 4.17
C SER A 76 14.84 -18.36 4.51
N ALA A 77 14.61 -17.81 5.71
CA ALA A 77 13.30 -17.27 6.09
C ALA A 77 12.99 -15.89 5.45
N LEU A 78 14.02 -15.08 5.20
CA LEU A 78 13.86 -13.71 4.72
C LEU A 78 13.67 -13.62 3.20
N ARG A 79 14.31 -14.51 2.44
CA ARG A 79 14.32 -14.50 0.97
C ARG A 79 12.91 -14.67 0.37
N PRO A 80 12.10 -15.69 0.73
CA PRO A 80 10.73 -15.83 0.21
C PRO A 80 9.84 -14.63 0.55
N LYS A 81 10.05 -14.04 1.74
CA LYS A 81 9.31 -12.85 2.18
C LYS A 81 9.67 -11.63 1.34
N LEU A 82 10.94 -11.46 0.96
CA LEU A 82 11.36 -10.39 0.06
C LEU A 82 10.75 -10.60 -1.32
N GLU A 83 10.91 -11.79 -1.89
CA GLU A 83 10.42 -12.16 -3.22
C GLU A 83 8.91 -11.94 -3.35
N GLY A 84 8.10 -12.45 -2.42
CA GLY A 84 6.65 -12.26 -2.45
C GLY A 84 6.25 -10.78 -2.38
N LYS A 85 6.92 -9.97 -1.56
CA LYS A 85 6.64 -8.53 -1.50
C LYS A 85 7.10 -7.78 -2.75
N VAL A 86 8.19 -8.19 -3.38
CA VAL A 86 8.67 -7.61 -4.64
C VAL A 86 7.75 -7.97 -5.79
N ALA A 87 7.28 -9.21 -5.87
CA ALA A 87 6.27 -9.63 -6.83
C ALA A 87 4.98 -8.80 -6.69
N TYR A 88 4.49 -8.63 -5.46
CA TYR A 88 3.35 -7.77 -5.18
C TYR A 88 3.58 -6.31 -5.59
N LEU A 89 4.74 -5.73 -5.28
CA LEU A 89 5.08 -4.38 -5.73
C LEU A 89 5.17 -4.29 -7.26
N SER A 90 5.69 -5.31 -7.94
CA SER A 90 5.82 -5.35 -9.40
C SER A 90 4.44 -5.36 -10.07
N MET A 91 3.50 -6.11 -9.50
CA MET A 91 2.09 -6.12 -9.94
C MET A 91 1.44 -4.75 -9.80
N LEU A 92 1.70 -4.04 -8.70
CA LEU A 92 1.13 -2.71 -8.47
C LEU A 92 1.81 -1.61 -9.30
N ASN A 93 3.13 -1.68 -9.42
CA ASN A 93 3.97 -0.66 -10.02
C ASN A 93 5.34 -1.20 -10.40
N ALA A 94 5.46 -1.68 -11.65
CA ALA A 94 6.71 -2.21 -12.20
C ALA A 94 7.87 -1.21 -12.15
N GLN A 95 7.62 0.09 -12.38
CA GLN A 95 8.65 1.12 -12.34
C GLN A 95 9.24 1.30 -10.93
N GLN A 96 8.41 1.21 -9.89
CA GLN A 96 8.89 1.27 -8.51
C GLN A 96 9.63 0.00 -8.11
N ALA A 97 9.19 -1.17 -8.58
CA ALA A 97 9.87 -2.43 -8.35
C ALA A 97 11.26 -2.47 -8.99
N ALA A 98 11.39 -2.01 -10.24
CA ALA A 98 12.65 -1.96 -10.98
C ALA A 98 13.75 -1.12 -10.29
N ARG A 99 13.37 -0.20 -9.41
CA ARG A 99 14.32 0.62 -8.62
C ARG A 99 14.87 -0.11 -7.39
N LEU A 100 14.36 -1.29 -7.03
CA LEU A 100 14.90 -2.10 -5.95
C LEU A 100 16.10 -2.90 -6.46
N LYS A 101 17.25 -2.73 -5.80
CA LYS A 101 18.41 -3.59 -6.01
C LYS A 101 18.18 -4.89 -5.24
N LEU A 102 18.01 -6.00 -5.96
CA LEU A 102 17.84 -7.33 -5.37
C LEU A 102 19.21 -8.00 -5.20
N PRO A 103 19.39 -8.83 -4.16
CA PRO A 103 20.59 -9.66 -4.03
C PRO A 103 20.64 -10.67 -5.18
N ALA A 104 21.85 -11.08 -5.59
CA ALA A 104 22.01 -12.21 -6.50
C ALA A 104 21.41 -13.49 -5.88
N ALA A 105 20.84 -14.34 -6.74
CA ALA A 105 20.21 -15.61 -6.35
C ALA A 105 21.21 -16.52 -5.60
#